data_AF-A0A1W1XGT5-F1
#
_entry.id   AF-A0A1W1XGT5-F1
#
_cell.length_a   1.000
_cell.length_b   1.000
_cell.length_c   1.000
_cell.angle_alpha   90.00
_cell.angle_beta   90.00
_cell.angle_gamma   90.00
#
_symmetry.space_group_name_H-M   'P 1'
#
loop_
_entity.id
_entity.type
_entity.pdbx_description
1 polymer ?
#
loop_
_entity_poly.entity_id
_entity_poly.type
_entity_poly.pdbx_seq_one_letter_code
_entity_poly.pdbx_strand_id
1 'polypeptide(L)' 'MPKCGICGGEAPKQPCITEEGRCDLCGRKVVLAEEKGKDQEEKK' A
#
# COMPACT_ATOMS: atom_id res chain seq x y z
N MET A 1 1.10 8.11 -18.25
CA MET A 1 1.29 6.76 -17.68
C MET A 1 0.09 6.42 -16.80
N PRO A 2 -0.31 5.15 -16.62
CA PRO A 2 -1.36 4.81 -15.66
C PRO A 2 -0.94 5.21 -14.24
N LYS A 3 -1.93 5.55 -13.41
CA LYS A 3 -1.68 5.82 -11.99
C LYS A 3 -1.59 4.51 -11.22
N CYS A 4 -0.69 4.46 -10.24
CA CYS A 4 -0.56 3.37 -9.30
C CYS A 4 -1.82 3.30 -8.41
N GLY A 5 -2.53 2.18 -8.44
CA GLY A 5 -3.76 1.98 -7.65
C GLY A 5 -3.56 1.96 -6.13
N ILE A 6 -2.31 1.91 -5.66
CA ILE A 6 -1.96 1.81 -4.24
C ILE A 6 -1.48 3.16 -3.70
N CYS A 7 -0.53 3.81 -4.39
CA CYS A 7 0.08 5.05 -3.93
C CYS A 7 -0.38 6.30 -4.66
N GLY A 8 -1.08 6.16 -5.80
CA GLY A 8 -1.53 7.26 -6.64
C GLY A 8 -0.46 7.90 -7.55
N GLY A 9 0.80 7.47 -7.44
CA GLY A 9 1.91 7.96 -8.26
C GLY A 9 1.83 7.48 -9.72
N GLU A 10 2.62 8.09 -10.60
CA GLU A 10 2.76 7.61 -11.98
C GLU A 10 3.57 6.32 -12.02
N ALA A 11 3.07 5.31 -12.75
CA ALA A 11 3.74 4.03 -12.89
C ALA A 11 3.63 3.52 -14.33
N PRO A 12 4.64 2.78 -14.84
CA PRO A 12 4.60 2.24 -16.20
C PRO A 12 3.54 1.14 -16.37
N LYS A 13 3.12 0.48 -15.28
CA LYS A 13 2.13 -0.61 -15.24
C LYS A 13 1.29 -0.50 -13.97
N GLN A 14 0.15 -1.20 -13.91
CA GLN A 14 -0.55 -1.39 -12.64
C GLN A 14 0.35 -2.20 -11.69
N PRO A 15 0.50 -1.77 -10.42
CA PRO A 15 1.30 -2.47 -9.43
C PRO A 15 0.65 -3.80 -9.02
N CYS A 16 1.48 -4.74 -8.59
CA CYS A 16 1.03 -5.95 -7.90
C CYS A 16 1.39 -5.88 -6.40
N ILE A 17 0.66 -6.62 -5.57
CA ILE A 17 0.97 -6.77 -4.15
C ILE A 17 1.85 -7.99 -3.96
N THR A 18 3.00 -7.80 -3.31
CA THR A 18 3.90 -8.88 -2.91
C THR A 18 3.29 -9.72 -1.79
N GLU A 19 3.81 -10.92 -1.55
CA GLU A 19 3.36 -11.80 -0.47
C GLU A 19 3.48 -11.16 0.93
N GLU A 20 4.39 -10.20 1.09
CA GLU A 20 4.56 -9.40 2.32
C GLU A 20 3.49 -8.28 2.47
N GLY A 21 2.55 -8.18 1.54
CA GLY A 21 1.51 -7.15 1.54
C GLY A 21 2.04 -5.77 1.13
N ARG A 22 3.07 -5.70 0.26
CA ARG A 22 3.66 -4.42 -0.20
C ARG A 22 3.49 -4.23 -1.71
N CYS A 23 3.45 -2.99 -2.16
CA CYS A 23 3.50 -2.66 -3.59
C CYS A 23 4.86 -3.07 -4.21
N ASP A 24 4.87 -3.81 -5.32
CA ASP A 24 6.12 -4.22 -6.01
C ASP A 24 6.94 -3.04 -6.55
N LEU A 25 6.29 -1.92 -6.85
CA LEU A 25 6.92 -0.75 -7.46
C LEU A 25 7.44 0.28 -6.46
N CYS A 26 6.71 0.52 -5.37
CA CYS A 26 7.03 1.59 -4.43
C CYS A 26 7.21 1.12 -2.99
N GLY A 27 7.02 -0.18 -2.72
CA GLY A 27 7.24 -0.76 -1.39
C GLY A 27 6.23 -0.35 -0.31
N ARG A 28 5.20 0.45 -0.64
CA ARG A 28 4.16 0.83 0.32
C ARG A 28 3.44 -0.40 0.85
N LYS A 29 3.37 -0.54 2.17
CA LYS A 29 2.58 -1.58 2.83
C LYS A 29 1.09 -1.28 2.63
N VAL A 30 0.36 -2.27 2.17
CA VAL A 30 -1.09 -2.25 2.06
C VAL A 30 -1.64 -2.94 3.29
N VAL A 31 -2.47 -2.24 4.03
CA VAL A 31 -3.14 -2.74 5.23
C VAL A 31 -4.64 -2.66 4.99
N LEU A 32 -5.38 -3.64 5.52
CA LEU A 32 -6.84 -3.62 5.46
C LEU A 32 -7.37 -2.42 6.26
N ALA A 33 -8.55 -1.92 5.88
CA ALA A 33 -9.16 -0.77 6.55
C ALA A 33 -9.39 -1.04 8.06
N GLU A 34 -9.68 -2.28 8.43
CA GLU A 34 -9.87 -2.72 9.81
C GLU A 34 -8.56 -2.71 10.63
N GLU A 35 -7.40 -2.89 9.99
CA GLU A 35 -6.09 -2.86 10.65
C GLU A 35 -5.57 -1.44 10.89
N LYS A 36 -6.04 -0.44 10.13
CA LYS A 36 -5.62 0.97 10.31
C LYS A 36 -5.93 1.54 11.70
N GLY A 37 -6.87 0.93 12.44
CA GLY A 37 -7.22 1.33 13.80
C GLY A 37 -6.27 0.82 14.88
N LYS A 38 -5.56 -0.29 14.65
CA LYS A 38 -4.73 -0.93 15.70
C LYS A 38 -3.34 -0.30 15.83
N ASP A 39 -2.76 0.24 14.75
CA ASP A 39 -1.43 0.88 14.77
C ASP A 39 -1.45 2.29 15.43
N GLN A 40 -2.62 2.89 15.58
CA GLN A 40 -2.79 4.21 16.20
C GLN A 40 -3.10 4.17 17.70
N GLU A 41 -3.49 3.01 18.25
CA GLU A 41 -3.88 2.87 19.66
C GLU A 41 -2.69 2.50 20.56
N GLU A 42 -1.65 1.81 20.05
CA GLU A 42 -0.42 1.49 20.80
C GLU A 42 0.51 2.69 21.07
N LYS A 43 0.15 3.89 20.60
CA LYS A 43 0.91 5.13 20.83
C LYS A 43 0.22 6.14 21.76
N LYS A 44 -0.87 5.77 22.45
CA LYS A 44 -1.57 6.69 23.36
C LYS A 44 -1.37 6.33 24.83
#